data_AF-J8DJX4-F1
#
_entry.id   AF-J8DJX4-F1
#
_cell.length_a   1.000
_cell.length_b   1.000
_cell.length_c   1.000
_cell.angle_alpha   90.00
_cell.angle_beta   90.00
_cell.angle_gamma   90.00
#
_symmetry.space_group_name_H-M   'P 1'
#
loop_
_entity.id
_entity.type
_entity.pdbx_description
1 polymer ?
#
loop_
_entity_poly.entity_id
_entity_poly.type
_entity_poly.pdbx_seq_one_letter_code
_entity_poly.pdbx_strand_id
1 'polypeptide(L)'
;MKEKKQKNWYRYLIQLMVVALIVTSIPLNGLAETAPPFTPSPNSEQSPEVEKKEEKELPAPHPDQLKKDKAKAQANPTEIVEERTETEKVFDNNDGTFTKKVYTEPIHAEKDGKLEEVSPKLVEAPNEKIVTENTKLEPEFEKTTQDGKYVQFKVKDHTIQYKLMSANGEKGEVKPSPVTVRRLDMKVRAEK
;
A
#
# COMPACT_ATOMS: atom_id res chain seq x y z
N MET A 1 10.18 58.73 -34.01
CA MET A 1 10.30 57.31 -34.45
C MET A 1 10.53 56.35 -33.27
N LYS A 2 9.62 56.23 -32.28
CA LYS A 2 9.79 55.27 -31.17
C LYS A 2 8.59 54.36 -30.92
N GLU A 3 7.36 54.77 -31.27
CA GLU A 3 6.17 53.97 -30.96
C GLU A 3 5.91 52.78 -31.89
N LYS A 4 6.36 52.84 -33.16
CA LYS A 4 6.19 51.71 -34.10
C LYS A 4 7.04 50.48 -33.74
N LYS A 5 8.12 50.65 -32.95
CA LYS A 5 9.05 49.56 -32.63
C LYS A 5 8.52 48.65 -31.50
N GLN A 6 7.83 49.22 -30.51
CA GLN A 6 7.20 48.44 -29.43
C GLN A 6 6.05 47.56 -29.93
N LYS A 7 5.19 48.09 -30.81
CA LYS A 7 4.04 47.35 -31.35
C LYS A 7 4.43 46.10 -32.15
N ASN A 8 5.60 46.12 -32.80
CA ASN A 8 6.11 44.97 -33.54
C ASN A 8 6.79 43.94 -32.62
N TRP A 9 7.41 44.35 -31.51
CA TRP A 9 7.98 43.40 -30.55
C TRP A 9 6.89 42.60 -29.84
N TYR A 10 5.80 43.24 -29.42
CA TYR A 10 4.67 42.52 -28.83
C TYR A 10 4.08 41.46 -29.77
N ARG A 11 4.08 41.70 -31.09
CA ARG A 11 3.66 40.68 -32.08
C ARG A 11 4.57 39.45 -32.07
N TYR A 12 5.88 39.63 -31.96
CA TYR A 12 6.82 38.52 -31.86
C TYR A 12 6.71 37.77 -30.53
N LEU A 13 6.48 38.48 -29.41
CA LEU A 13 6.25 37.85 -28.10
C LEU A 13 4.97 37.02 -28.09
N ILE A 14 3.89 37.54 -28.68
CA ILE A 14 2.62 36.83 -28.81
C ILE A 14 2.79 35.60 -29.71
N GLN A 15 3.49 35.72 -30.84
CA GLN A 15 3.78 34.58 -31.71
C GLN A 15 4.61 33.50 -31.01
N LEU A 16 5.61 33.88 -30.21
CA LEU A 16 6.43 32.92 -29.47
C LEU A 16 5.61 32.18 -28.41
N MET A 17 4.73 32.87 -27.69
CA MET A 17 3.79 32.25 -26.75
C MET A 17 2.81 31.29 -27.42
N VAL A 18 2.29 31.64 -28.60
CA VAL A 18 1.39 30.76 -29.36
C VAL A 18 2.12 29.50 -29.84
N VAL A 19 3.35 29.63 -30.34
CA VAL A 19 4.16 28.47 -30.76
C VAL A 19 4.49 27.57 -29.56
N ALA A 20 4.86 28.16 -28.42
CA ALA A 20 5.14 27.40 -27.19
C ALA A 20 3.92 26.58 -26.74
N LEU A 21 2.73 27.19 -26.75
CA LEU A 21 1.49 26.49 -26.40
C LEU A 21 1.20 25.32 -27.34
N ILE A 22 1.43 25.48 -28.65
CA ILE A 22 1.24 24.39 -29.63
C ILE A 22 2.22 23.24 -29.35
N VAL A 23 3.50 23.53 -29.11
CA VAL A 23 4.52 22.51 -28.84
C VAL A 23 4.24 21.76 -27.53
N THR A 24 3.79 22.46 -26.47
CA THR A 24 3.40 21.81 -25.20
C THR A 24 2.09 21.03 -25.30
N SER A 25 1.25 21.33 -26.29
CA SER A 25 -0.02 20.63 -26.53
C SER A 25 0.15 19.32 -27.28
N ILE A 26 1.35 19.01 -27.79
CA ILE A 26 1.64 17.71 -28.40
C ILE A 26 2.03 16.76 -27.26
N PRO A 27 1.17 15.81 -26.86
CA PRO A 27 1.53 14.83 -25.85
C PRO A 27 2.71 14.00 -26.38
N LEU A 28 3.80 13.99 -25.64
CA LEU A 28 4.98 13.15 -25.93
C LEU A 28 4.66 11.68 -25.61
N ASN A 29 3.71 11.09 -26.34
CA ASN A 29 3.31 9.68 -26.21
C ASN A 29 4.16 8.76 -27.11
N GLY A 30 5.37 9.19 -27.48
CA GLY A 30 6.15 8.63 -28.58
C GLY A 30 7.47 7.95 -28.22
N LEU A 31 7.72 7.58 -26.96
CA LEU A 31 8.84 6.73 -26.55
C LEU A 31 8.38 5.48 -25.78
N ALA A 32 7.18 4.98 -26.09
CA ALA A 32 6.78 3.65 -25.64
C ALA A 32 7.08 2.65 -26.77
N GLU A 33 8.08 1.80 -26.55
CA GLU A 33 8.31 0.61 -27.37
C GLU A 33 7.03 -0.24 -27.27
N THR A 34 6.27 -0.28 -28.37
CA THR A 34 5.03 -1.03 -28.41
C THR A 34 5.40 -2.49 -28.57
N ALA A 35 5.35 -3.24 -27.47
CA ALA A 35 5.42 -4.69 -27.51
C ALA A 35 4.33 -5.21 -28.49
N PRO A 36 4.65 -6.17 -29.37
CA PRO A 36 3.68 -6.68 -30.32
C PRO A 36 2.45 -7.25 -29.57
N PRO A 37 1.24 -7.14 -30.14
CA PRO A 37 0.04 -7.62 -29.50
C PRO A 37 0.17 -9.11 -29.21
N PHE A 38 -0.08 -9.50 -27.95
CA PHE A 38 -0.20 -10.90 -27.58
C PHE A 38 -1.37 -11.51 -28.36
N THR A 39 -1.05 -12.29 -29.39
CA THR A 39 -1.98 -13.27 -29.94
C THR A 39 -1.85 -14.53 -29.08
N PRO A 40 -2.85 -14.88 -28.24
CA PRO A 40 -2.78 -16.14 -27.54
C PRO A 40 -2.88 -17.26 -28.58
N SER A 41 -1.77 -17.95 -28.81
CA SER A 41 -1.76 -19.19 -29.59
C SER A 41 -2.50 -20.26 -28.78
N PRO A 42 -3.45 -21.00 -29.36
CA PRO A 42 -4.18 -22.01 -28.63
C PRO A 42 -3.22 -23.20 -28.46
N ASN A 43 -2.79 -23.39 -27.22
CA ASN A 43 -2.01 -24.54 -26.76
C ASN A 43 -0.49 -24.44 -26.95
N SER A 44 0.20 -23.90 -25.94
CA SER A 44 1.55 -24.33 -25.55
C SER A 44 1.78 -23.92 -24.09
N GLU A 45 1.62 -24.88 -23.18
CA GLU A 45 2.39 -24.87 -21.94
C GLU A 45 3.87 -24.99 -22.35
N GLN A 46 4.63 -23.90 -22.23
CA GLN A 46 6.08 -23.94 -22.44
C GLN A 46 6.79 -23.46 -21.18
N SER A 47 7.50 -24.40 -20.57
CA SER A 47 8.56 -24.22 -19.58
C SER A 47 9.50 -23.07 -19.99
N PRO A 48 10.00 -22.24 -19.06
CA PRO A 48 10.74 -21.04 -19.42
C PRO A 48 12.03 -21.39 -20.16
N GLU A 49 12.08 -21.04 -21.44
CA GLU A 49 13.28 -21.09 -22.26
C GLU A 49 14.05 -19.77 -22.07
N VAL A 50 15.26 -19.91 -21.52
CA VAL A 50 16.15 -18.80 -21.20
C VAL A 50 16.64 -18.14 -22.49
N GLU A 51 16.21 -16.90 -22.72
CA GLU A 51 16.69 -16.07 -23.80
C GLU A 51 18.18 -15.75 -23.59
N LYS A 52 19.03 -16.29 -24.46
CA LYS A 52 20.48 -16.15 -24.42
C LYS A 52 20.89 -14.74 -24.85
N LYS A 53 20.84 -13.80 -23.91
CA LYS A 53 21.43 -12.46 -24.08
C LYS A 53 22.95 -12.60 -24.06
N GLU A 54 23.61 -12.11 -25.12
CA GLU A 54 25.07 -12.12 -25.23
C GLU A 54 25.72 -11.53 -23.96
N GLU A 55 26.37 -12.41 -23.22
CA GLU A 55 27.18 -12.11 -22.05
C GLU A 55 28.46 -11.43 -22.54
N LYS A 56 28.50 -10.11 -22.40
CA LYS A 56 29.76 -9.38 -22.49
C LYS A 56 30.56 -9.78 -21.26
N GLU A 57 31.49 -10.72 -21.40
CA GLU A 57 32.37 -11.18 -20.31
C GLU A 57 33.05 -9.95 -19.67
N LEU A 58 32.59 -9.59 -18.47
CA LEU A 58 33.35 -8.76 -17.57
C LEU A 58 34.53 -9.60 -17.04
N PRO A 59 35.74 -9.03 -16.89
CA PRO A 59 36.88 -9.79 -16.41
C PRO A 59 36.56 -10.44 -15.06
N ALA A 60 36.90 -11.72 -14.93
CA ALA A 60 36.65 -12.50 -13.71
C ALA A 60 37.15 -11.73 -12.47
N PRO A 61 36.31 -11.57 -11.43
CA PRO A 61 36.73 -10.87 -10.23
C PRO A 61 37.91 -11.59 -9.57
N HIS A 62 38.90 -10.83 -9.13
CA HIS A 62 40.12 -11.35 -8.51
C HIS A 62 39.75 -12.25 -7.31
N PRO A 63 40.39 -13.41 -7.11
CA PRO A 63 40.02 -14.40 -6.08
C PRO A 63 40.06 -13.87 -4.63
N ASP A 64 40.65 -12.70 -4.40
CA ASP A 64 40.63 -12.01 -3.11
C ASP A 64 39.30 -11.27 -2.82
N GLN A 65 38.46 -11.02 -3.81
CA GLN A 65 37.12 -10.43 -3.62
C GLN A 65 36.13 -11.45 -3.03
N LEU A 66 36.24 -12.73 -3.41
CA LEU A 66 35.40 -13.82 -2.90
C LEU A 66 35.54 -14.06 -1.38
N LYS A 67 36.66 -13.64 -0.78
CA LYS A 67 36.88 -13.76 0.67
C LYS A 67 36.28 -12.60 1.47
N LYS A 68 35.99 -11.46 0.83
CA LYS A 68 35.33 -10.31 1.47
C LYS A 68 33.81 -10.46 1.50
N ASP A 69 33.23 -11.13 0.50
CA ASP A 69 31.77 -11.26 0.37
C ASP A 69 31.17 -12.35 1.27
N LYS A 70 31.91 -13.43 1.56
CA LYS A 70 31.42 -14.47 2.49
C LYS A 70 31.20 -13.96 3.92
N ALA A 71 31.85 -12.87 4.33
CA ALA A 71 31.64 -12.27 5.64
C ALA A 71 30.40 -11.35 5.70
N LYS A 72 29.88 -10.88 4.55
CA LYS A 72 28.64 -10.09 4.46
C LYS A 72 27.39 -10.94 4.27
N ALA A 73 27.51 -12.11 3.63
CA ALA A 73 26.40 -13.01 3.32
C ALA A 73 25.74 -13.70 4.54
N GLN A 74 26.18 -13.41 5.77
CA GLN A 74 25.61 -13.97 7.00
C GLN A 74 24.73 -12.97 7.78
N ALA A 75 24.47 -11.80 7.21
CA ALA A 75 23.47 -10.88 7.76
C ALA A 75 22.07 -11.34 7.34
N ASN A 76 21.13 -11.36 8.29
CA ASN A 76 19.72 -11.58 7.95
C ASN A 76 19.24 -10.46 7.01
N PRO A 77 18.36 -10.76 6.04
CA PRO A 77 17.78 -9.74 5.17
C PRO A 77 17.15 -8.60 5.98
N THR A 78 17.40 -7.36 5.57
CA THR A 78 16.89 -6.16 6.24
C THR A 78 15.74 -5.58 5.44
N GLU A 79 14.60 -5.33 6.07
CA GLU A 79 13.46 -4.69 5.40
C GLU A 79 13.73 -3.22 5.10
N ILE A 80 13.43 -2.80 3.87
CA ILE A 80 13.51 -1.40 3.43
C ILE A 80 12.12 -0.79 3.61
N VAL A 81 11.92 -0.11 4.75
CA VAL A 81 10.61 0.42 5.17
C VAL A 81 10.10 1.50 4.21
N GLU A 82 11.01 2.24 3.57
CA GLU A 82 10.71 3.29 2.60
C GLU A 82 10.09 2.75 1.31
N GLU A 83 10.34 1.48 0.97
CA GLU A 83 9.77 0.82 -0.21
C GLU A 83 8.49 0.03 0.11
N ARG A 84 7.92 0.20 1.31
CA ARG A 84 6.62 -0.38 1.64
C ARG A 84 5.54 0.19 0.72
N THR A 85 4.63 -0.70 0.32
CA THR A 85 3.34 -0.33 -0.25
C THR A 85 2.23 -0.95 0.58
N GLU A 86 0.96 -0.71 0.25
CA GLU A 86 -0.15 -1.40 0.93
C GLU A 86 0.00 -2.93 0.89
N THR A 87 0.61 -3.48 -0.18
CA THR A 87 0.64 -4.93 -0.48
C THR A 87 2.04 -5.50 -0.67
N GLU A 88 3.10 -4.73 -0.43
CA GLU A 88 4.46 -5.18 -0.69
C GLU A 88 5.43 -4.90 0.47
N LYS A 89 6.45 -5.77 0.57
CA LYS A 89 7.64 -5.60 1.42
C LYS A 89 8.89 -5.87 0.60
N VAL A 90 9.89 -5.01 0.74
CA VAL A 90 11.20 -5.18 0.08
C VAL A 90 12.27 -5.41 1.14
N PHE A 91 13.17 -6.36 0.88
CA PHE A 91 14.28 -6.72 1.75
C PHE A 91 15.60 -6.63 0.98
N ASP A 92 16.60 -6.00 1.58
CA ASP A 92 18.01 -6.06 1.16
C ASP A 92 18.62 -7.35 1.72
N ASN A 93 19.10 -8.24 0.85
CA ASN A 93 19.72 -9.50 1.24
C ASN A 93 21.20 -9.33 1.66
N ASN A 94 21.75 -8.12 1.56
CA ASN A 94 23.15 -7.75 1.87
C ASN A 94 24.22 -8.44 0.99
N ASP A 95 23.80 -9.07 -0.10
CA ASP A 95 24.65 -9.73 -1.09
C ASP A 95 24.58 -9.05 -2.48
N GLY A 96 23.97 -7.86 -2.55
CA GLY A 96 23.72 -7.13 -3.79
C GLY A 96 22.41 -7.51 -4.48
N THR A 97 21.62 -8.43 -3.91
CA THR A 97 20.28 -8.78 -4.40
C THR A 97 19.18 -8.27 -3.46
N PHE A 98 17.96 -8.11 -4.00
CA PHE A 98 16.78 -7.71 -3.25
C PHE A 98 15.68 -8.76 -3.36
N THR A 99 14.95 -8.97 -2.26
CA THR A 99 13.77 -9.84 -2.23
C THR A 99 12.51 -8.99 -2.05
N LYS A 100 11.56 -9.10 -2.98
CA LYS A 100 10.23 -8.48 -2.86
C LYS A 100 9.17 -9.53 -2.53
N LYS A 101 8.38 -9.28 -1.48
CA LYS A 101 7.18 -10.05 -1.15
C LYS A 101 5.95 -9.25 -1.58
N VAL A 102 5.10 -9.85 -2.41
CA VAL A 102 3.86 -9.26 -2.92
C VAL A 102 2.68 -10.05 -2.38
N TYR A 103 1.71 -9.35 -1.82
CA TYR A 103 0.52 -9.90 -1.21
C TYR A 103 -0.72 -9.53 -2.02
N THR A 104 -1.72 -10.40 -2.05
CA THR A 104 -3.00 -10.15 -2.74
C THR A 104 -3.92 -9.22 -1.94
N GLU A 105 -3.67 -9.07 -0.64
CA GLU A 105 -4.44 -8.24 0.28
C GLU A 105 -3.53 -7.18 0.93
N PRO A 106 -4.07 -6.00 1.30
CA PRO A 106 -3.32 -4.99 2.03
C PRO A 106 -2.81 -5.53 3.36
N ILE A 107 -1.49 -5.47 3.55
CA ILE A 107 -0.80 -5.83 4.78
C ILE A 107 -0.27 -4.60 5.53
N HIS A 108 -0.21 -3.45 4.87
CA HIS A 108 0.09 -2.18 5.52
C HIS A 108 -1.10 -1.22 5.41
N ALA A 109 -1.31 -0.44 6.47
CA ALA A 109 -2.23 0.68 6.51
C ALA A 109 -1.49 1.94 6.94
N GLU A 110 -1.94 3.08 6.44
CA GLU A 110 -1.38 4.37 6.80
C GLU A 110 -1.76 4.73 8.24
N LYS A 111 -0.75 5.04 9.05
CA LYS A 111 -0.88 5.53 10.41
C LYS A 111 0.16 6.61 10.64
N ASP A 112 -0.29 7.79 11.06
CA ASP A 112 0.57 8.97 11.28
C ASP A 112 1.47 9.31 10.07
N GLY A 113 0.95 9.12 8.85
CA GLY A 113 1.66 9.38 7.59
C GLY A 113 2.70 8.32 7.20
N LYS A 114 2.70 7.14 7.85
CA LYS A 114 3.62 6.03 7.57
C LYS A 114 2.84 4.74 7.34
N LEU A 115 3.40 3.86 6.50
CA LEU A 115 2.87 2.51 6.30
C LEU A 115 3.34 1.58 7.43
N GLU A 116 2.39 1.22 8.29
CA GLU A 116 2.55 0.26 9.37
C GLU A 116 1.74 -1.00 9.10
N GLU A 117 2.09 -2.12 9.73
CA GLU A 117 1.35 -3.37 9.56
C GLU A 117 -0.10 -3.25 10.02
N VAL A 118 -1.00 -3.87 9.27
CA VAL A 118 -2.41 -3.98 9.65
C VAL A 118 -2.52 -4.86 10.90
N SER A 119 -3.19 -4.36 11.93
CA SER A 119 -3.40 -5.04 13.21
C SER A 119 -4.87 -4.94 13.65
N PRO A 120 -5.63 -6.05 13.65
CA PRO A 120 -7.00 -6.11 14.17
C PRO A 120 -7.06 -6.16 15.71
N LYS A 121 -5.93 -6.01 16.39
CA LYS A 121 -5.84 -6.07 17.84
C LYS A 121 -6.62 -4.91 18.46
N LEU A 122 -7.41 -5.22 19.48
CA LEU A 122 -8.22 -4.22 20.17
C LEU A 122 -7.45 -3.54 21.30
N VAL A 123 -7.50 -2.20 21.35
CA VAL A 123 -6.86 -1.33 22.34
C VAL A 123 -7.89 -0.37 22.97
N GLU A 124 -7.65 0.05 24.21
CA GLU A 124 -8.58 0.98 24.89
C GLU A 124 -8.18 2.39 24.48
N ALA A 125 -9.10 3.12 23.90
CA ALA A 125 -8.91 4.51 23.54
C ALA A 125 -9.23 5.43 24.74
N PRO A 126 -8.67 6.65 24.79
CA PRO A 126 -8.88 7.58 25.90
C PRO A 126 -10.35 7.98 26.15
N ASN A 127 -11.22 7.79 25.16
CA ASN A 127 -12.64 8.14 25.18
C ASN A 127 -13.55 7.00 25.68
N GLU A 128 -13.02 6.08 26.49
CA GLU A 128 -13.73 4.89 26.98
C GLU A 128 -14.27 3.97 25.87
N LYS A 129 -13.70 4.05 24.65
CA LYS A 129 -14.01 3.12 23.56
C LYS A 129 -12.94 2.06 23.40
N ILE A 130 -13.32 0.97 22.77
CA ILE A 130 -12.39 -0.07 22.33
C ILE A 130 -12.27 0.06 20.82
N VAL A 131 -11.05 0.22 20.32
CA VAL A 131 -10.75 0.42 18.90
C VAL A 131 -9.70 -0.57 18.42
N THR A 132 -9.55 -0.73 17.12
CA THR A 132 -8.44 -1.49 16.55
C THR A 132 -7.14 -0.67 16.54
N GLU A 133 -6.01 -1.37 16.55
CA GLU A 133 -4.67 -0.75 16.60
C GLU A 133 -4.25 -0.11 15.27
N ASN A 134 -4.51 -0.78 14.15
CA ASN A 134 -4.23 -0.27 12.80
C ASN A 134 -5.04 -1.03 11.75
N THR A 135 -6.24 -0.59 11.40
CA THR A 135 -7.05 -1.22 10.35
C THR A 135 -7.76 -0.17 9.50
N LYS A 136 -7.93 -0.46 8.21
CA LYS A 136 -8.64 0.43 7.27
C LYS A 136 -10.12 0.59 7.61
N LEU A 137 -10.73 -0.46 8.12
CA LEU A 137 -12.06 -0.43 8.72
C LEU A 137 -11.86 -0.08 10.18
N GLU A 138 -12.34 1.06 10.65
CA GLU A 138 -12.12 1.53 12.02
C GLU A 138 -13.36 1.22 12.88
N PRO A 139 -13.48 0.02 13.47
CA PRO A 139 -14.55 -0.27 14.41
C PRO A 139 -14.30 0.45 15.75
N GLU A 140 -15.35 1.09 16.23
CA GLU A 140 -15.44 1.64 17.58
C GLU A 140 -16.50 0.85 18.35
N PHE A 141 -16.07 0.20 19.43
CA PHE A 141 -16.97 -0.48 20.36
C PHE A 141 -17.15 0.37 21.61
N GLU A 142 -18.40 0.52 22.04
CA GLU A 142 -18.73 1.18 23.29
C GLU A 142 -18.37 0.25 24.48
N LYS A 143 -17.64 0.76 25.48
CA LYS A 143 -17.33 -0.01 26.70
C LYS A 143 -18.58 -0.28 27.53
N THR A 144 -19.59 0.58 27.41
CA THR A 144 -20.91 0.39 28.01
C THR A 144 -21.98 0.61 26.95
N THR A 145 -22.80 -0.40 26.68
CA THR A 145 -23.86 -0.27 25.67
C THR A 145 -25.02 0.53 26.22
N GLN A 146 -25.38 1.63 25.55
CA GLN A 146 -26.58 2.42 25.87
C GLN A 146 -27.59 2.28 24.73
N ASP A 147 -28.88 2.09 25.07
CA ASP A 147 -29.98 1.91 24.12
C ASP A 147 -29.75 0.77 23.10
N GLY A 148 -28.97 -0.25 23.45
CA GLY A 148 -28.63 -1.36 22.55
C GLY A 148 -27.65 -1.01 21.43
N LYS A 149 -27.10 0.21 21.37
CA LYS A 149 -25.99 0.57 20.46
C LYS A 149 -24.70 -0.04 20.98
N TYR A 150 -23.95 -0.74 20.13
CA TYR A 150 -22.77 -1.47 20.59
C TYR A 150 -21.54 -1.39 19.68
N VAL A 151 -21.70 -1.17 18.38
CA VAL A 151 -20.56 -0.97 17.47
C VAL A 151 -20.87 0.06 16.39
N GLN A 152 -19.86 0.84 16.06
CA GLN A 152 -19.84 1.79 14.96
C GLN A 152 -18.64 1.48 14.07
N PHE A 153 -18.82 1.54 12.76
CA PHE A 153 -17.74 1.44 11.78
C PHE A 153 -17.65 2.76 11.03
N LYS A 154 -16.44 3.30 10.93
CA LYS A 154 -16.16 4.52 10.17
C LYS A 154 -15.21 4.20 9.03
N VAL A 155 -15.53 4.72 7.84
CA VAL A 155 -14.65 4.72 6.67
C VAL A 155 -14.86 6.03 5.92
N LYS A 156 -13.85 6.91 5.92
CA LYS A 156 -13.95 8.27 5.36
C LYS A 156 -15.15 9.00 5.99
N ASP A 157 -16.06 9.53 5.18
CA ASP A 157 -17.25 10.26 5.63
C ASP A 157 -18.47 9.35 5.86
N HIS A 158 -18.30 8.03 5.80
CA HIS A 158 -19.38 7.07 5.96
C HIS A 158 -19.32 6.39 7.32
N THR A 159 -20.49 6.25 7.94
CA THR A 159 -20.67 5.60 9.23
C THR A 159 -21.75 4.53 9.13
N ILE A 160 -21.45 3.34 9.64
CA ILE A 160 -22.42 2.27 9.86
C ILE A 160 -22.51 2.04 11.36
N GLN A 161 -23.72 2.06 11.91
CA GLN A 161 -23.97 1.82 13.34
C GLN A 161 -24.88 0.63 13.52
N TYR A 162 -24.49 -0.28 14.41
CA TYR A 162 -25.31 -1.42 14.79
C TYR A 162 -25.97 -1.19 16.15
N LYS A 163 -27.27 -1.48 16.20
CA LYS A 163 -28.11 -1.35 17.38
C LYS A 163 -28.93 -2.62 17.55
N LEU A 164 -28.85 -3.23 18.72
CA LEU A 164 -29.76 -4.29 19.15
C LEU A 164 -31.11 -3.63 19.49
N MET A 165 -32.19 -4.06 18.82
CA MET A 165 -33.53 -3.47 18.99
C MET A 165 -34.34 -4.21 20.03
N SER A 166 -34.45 -5.53 19.88
CA SER A 166 -35.09 -6.44 20.83
C SER A 166 -34.75 -7.89 20.48
N ALA A 167 -35.05 -8.79 21.40
CA ALA A 167 -35.03 -10.24 21.16
C ALA A 167 -36.44 -10.77 21.42
N ASN A 168 -36.96 -11.63 20.53
CA ASN A 168 -38.29 -12.23 20.66
C ASN A 168 -38.16 -13.76 20.75
N GLY A 169 -38.94 -14.38 21.63
CA GLY A 169 -38.97 -15.82 21.85
C GLY A 169 -40.24 -16.26 22.58
N GLU A 170 -40.26 -17.51 23.06
CA GLU A 170 -41.45 -18.10 23.73
C GLU A 170 -41.94 -17.29 24.94
N LYS A 171 -41.02 -16.58 25.62
CA LYS A 171 -41.32 -15.72 26.78
C LYS A 171 -41.70 -14.29 26.41
N GLY A 172 -41.88 -14.00 25.12
CA GLY A 172 -42.20 -12.67 24.59
C GLY A 172 -40.96 -11.85 24.21
N GLU A 173 -41.20 -10.56 23.93
CA GLU A 173 -40.17 -9.62 23.51
C GLU A 173 -39.41 -9.03 24.71
N VAL A 174 -38.08 -9.03 24.64
CA VAL A 174 -37.18 -8.45 25.64
C VAL A 174 -36.39 -7.31 24.99
N LYS A 175 -36.36 -6.16 25.68
CA LYS A 175 -35.58 -5.00 25.26
C LYS A 175 -34.12 -5.09 25.74
N PRO A 176 -33.16 -4.46 25.04
CA PRO A 176 -31.76 -4.45 25.44
C PRO A 176 -31.59 -3.75 26.79
N SER A 177 -30.80 -4.35 27.68
CA SER A 177 -30.29 -3.71 28.89
C SER A 177 -28.84 -3.25 28.69
N PRO A 178 -28.35 -2.27 29.46
CA PRO A 178 -26.94 -1.90 29.43
C PRO A 178 -26.04 -3.07 29.83
N VAL A 179 -24.94 -3.26 29.10
CA VAL A 179 -23.92 -4.28 29.37
C VAL A 179 -22.55 -3.61 29.30
N THR A 180 -21.63 -4.02 30.19
CA THR A 180 -20.23 -3.60 30.16
C THR A 180 -19.39 -4.62 29.40
N VAL A 181 -18.68 -4.17 28.37
CA VAL A 181 -17.79 -4.99 27.57
C VAL A 181 -16.48 -5.21 28.33
N ARG A 182 -15.97 -6.44 28.32
CA ARG A 182 -14.63 -6.78 28.80
C ARG A 182 -13.79 -7.29 27.65
N ARG A 183 -12.57 -6.77 27.49
CA ARG A 183 -11.59 -7.36 26.59
C ARG A 183 -11.13 -8.69 27.18
N LEU A 184 -11.19 -9.75 26.37
CA LEU A 184 -10.58 -11.02 26.71
C LEU A 184 -9.22 -11.10 26.03
N ASP A 185 -8.14 -10.99 26.81
CA ASP A 185 -6.80 -11.24 26.31
C ASP A 185 -6.59 -12.76 26.22
N MET A 186 -6.79 -13.30 25.02
CA MET A 186 -6.55 -14.72 24.77
C MET A 186 -5.04 -14.96 24.73
N LYS A 187 -4.46 -15.35 25.88
CA LYS A 187 -3.05 -15.73 25.98
C LYS A 187 -2.89 -17.05 25.25
N VAL A 188 -2.33 -17.02 24.04
CA VAL A 188 -2.02 -18.24 23.29
C VAL A 188 -1.03 -19.05 24.12
N ARG A 189 -1.51 -20.16 24.69
CA ARG A 189 -0.67 -21.14 25.36
C ARG A 189 0.06 -21.88 24.26
N ALA A 190 1.31 -21.49 24.00
CA ALA A 190 2.20 -22.32 23.19
C ALA A 190 2.41 -23.63 23.95
N GLU A 191 1.76 -24.70 23.50
CA GLU A 191 2.17 -26.04 23.87
C GLU A 191 3.57 -26.27 23.30
N LYS A 192 4.49 -26.66 24.18
CA LYS A 192 5.83 -27.13 23.85
C LYS A 192 5.80 -28.63 23.59
#